data_AF-A0A5K1B616-F1
#
_entry.id   AF-A0A5K1B616-F1
#
_cell.length_a   1.000
_cell.length_b   1.000
_cell.length_c   1.000
_cell.angle_alpha   90.00
_cell.angle_beta   90.00
_cell.angle_gamma   90.00
#
_symmetry.space_group_name_H-M   'P 1'
#
loop_
_entity.id
_entity.type
_entity.pdbx_description
1 polymer ?
#
loop_
_entity_poly.entity_id
_entity_poly.type
_entity_poly.pdbx_seq_one_letter_code
_entity_poly.pdbx_strand_id
1 'polypeptide(L)' 'AEALENMVVVSNAANLVTYFYSSMNYSLAQSANMVTNFLGTSLMLSLLGGFICDSFLNRFWTIITFGIIELL' A
#
# COMPACT_ATOMS: atom_id res chain seq x y z
N ALA A 1 7.34 15.28 -5.95
CA ALA A 1 7.26 14.00 -5.24
C ALA A 1 5.80 13.67 -4.93
N GLU A 2 5.10 14.52 -4.18
CA GLU A 2 3.69 14.35 -3.80
C GLU A 2 2.72 14.13 -4.98
N ALA A 3 2.89 14.85 -6.10
CA ALA A 3 2.07 14.65 -7.29
C ALA A 3 2.22 13.23 -7.91
N LEU A 4 3.42 12.65 -7.85
CA LEU A 4 3.67 11.29 -8.33
C LEU A 4 3.08 10.25 -7.37
N GLU A 5 3.17 10.50 -6.06
CA GLU A 5 2.60 9.63 -5.04
C GLU A 5 1.07 9.58 -5.16
N ASN A 6 0.42 10.74 -5.28
CA ASN A 6 -1.02 10.82 -5.50
C ASN A 6 -1.45 10.16 -6.83
N MET A 7 -0.64 10.29 -7.89
CA MET A 7 -0.90 9.61 -9.16
C MET A 7 -0.86 8.09 -8.99
N VAL A 8 0.13 7.56 -8.28
CA VAL A 8 0.25 6.12 -8.01
C VAL A 8 -0.93 5.62 -7.17
N VAL A 9 -1.32 6.35 -6.13
CA VAL A 9 -2.46 5.97 -5.27
C VAL A 9 -3.76 5.90 -6.07
N VAL A 10 -4.07 6.92 -6.87
CA VAL A 10 -5.29 6.96 -7.69
C VAL A 10 -5.28 5.87 -8.76
N SER A 11 -4.14 5.67 -9.42
CA SER A 11 -4.00 4.67 -10.48
C SER A 11 -4.12 3.25 -9.93
N ASN A 12 -3.51 2.98 -8.78
CA ASN A 12 -3.59 1.67 -8.13
C ASN A 12 -4.99 1.37 -7.58
N ALA A 13 -5.67 2.38 -7.01
CA ALA A 13 -7.05 2.24 -6.55
C ALA A 13 -8.00 1.88 -7.70
N ALA A 14 -7.90 2.56 -8.84
CA ALA A 14 -8.71 2.26 -10.02
C ALA A 14 -8.44 0.84 -10.57
N ASN A 15 -7.16 0.47 -10.68
CA ASN A 15 -6.77 -0.84 -11.21
C ASN A 15 -7.21 -1.99 -10.29
N LEU A 16 -7.04 -1.84 -8.97
CA LEU A 16 -7.45 -2.86 -7.99
C LEU A 16 -8.96 -3.06 -7.94
N VAL A 17 -9.78 -2.00 -8.05
CA VAL A 17 -11.24 -2.14 -8.11
C VAL A 17 -11.65 -2.98 -9.32
N THR A 18 -11.10 -2.69 -10.49
CA THR A 18 -11.38 -3.46 -11.72
C THR A 18 -10.84 -4.88 -11.64
N TYR A 19 -9.67 -5.08 -11.03
CA TYR A 19 -9.09 -6.41 -10.82
C TYR A 19 -9.96 -7.29 -9.92
N PHE A 20 -10.39 -6.77 -8.77
CA PHE A 20 -11.25 -7.54 -7.85
C PHE A 20 -12.63 -7.82 -8.43
N TYR A 21 -13.19 -6.88 -9.20
CA TYR A 21 -14.48 -7.07 -9.86
C TYR A 21 -14.40 -8.08 -11.02
N SER A 22 -13.45 -7.90 -11.95
CA SER A 22 -13.38 -8.67 -13.19
C SER A 22 -12.62 -9.99 -13.07
N SER A 23 -11.53 -10.01 -12.31
CA SER A 23 -10.63 -11.18 -12.23
C SER A 23 -10.99 -12.09 -11.06
N MET A 24 -11.32 -11.50 -9.91
CA MET A 24 -11.61 -12.23 -8.67
C MET A 24 -13.10 -12.51 -8.46
N ASN A 25 -13.97 -12.00 -9.33
CA ASN A 25 -15.44 -12.16 -9.31
C ASN A 25 -16.08 -11.70 -7.98
N TYR A 26 -15.54 -10.67 -7.35
CA TYR A 26 -16.17 -10.06 -6.16
C TYR A 26 -17.32 -9.13 -6.55
N SER A 27 -18.32 -9.04 -5.68
CA SER A 27 -19.40 -8.06 -5.83
C SER A 27 -18.85 -6.62 -5.72
N LEU A 28 -19.51 -5.66 -6.36
CA LEU A 28 -19.02 -4.27 -6.40
C LEU A 28 -18.76 -3.68 -5.00
N ALA A 29 -19.65 -3.98 -4.03
CA ALA A 29 -19.49 -3.56 -2.64
C ALA A 29 -18.28 -4.22 -1.96
N GLN A 30 -18.02 -5.49 -2.24
CA GLN A 30 -16.86 -6.20 -1.69
C GLN A 30 -15.54 -5.71 -2.29
N SER A 31 -15.49 -5.46 -3.61
CA SER A 31 -14.30 -4.87 -4.25
C SER A 31 -13.96 -3.50 -3.67
N ALA A 32 -14.97 -2.62 -3.50
CA ALA A 32 -14.76 -1.29 -2.92
C ALA A 32 -14.25 -1.37 -1.46
N ASN A 33 -14.79 -2.29 -0.66
CA ASN A 33 -14.31 -2.53 0.70
C ASN A 33 -12.87 -3.06 0.72
N MET A 34 -12.52 -3.98 -0.18
CA MET A 34 -11.16 -4.52 -0.26
C MET A 34 -10.13 -3.45 -0.65
N VAL A 35 -10.46 -2.60 -1.63
CA VAL A 35 -9.59 -1.47 -2.02
C VAL A 35 -9.44 -0.47 -0.88
N THR A 36 -10.53 -0.13 -0.18
CA THR A 36 -10.49 0.81 0.95
C THR A 36 -9.65 0.25 2.10
N ASN A 37 -9.81 -1.03 2.41
CA ASN A 37 -8.99 -1.71 3.42
C ASN A 37 -7.51 -1.72 3.01
N PHE A 38 -7.20 -2.01 1.75
CA PHE A 38 -5.82 -2.00 1.25
C PHE A 38 -5.16 -0.61 1.34
N LEU A 39 -5.87 0.45 0.93
CA LEU A 39 -5.36 1.82 1.04
C LEU A 39 -5.19 2.23 2.52
N GLY A 40 -6.17 1.88 3.37
CA GLY A 40 -6.11 2.17 4.81
C GLY A 40 -4.96 1.45 5.52
N THR A 41 -4.70 0.18 5.20
CA THR A 41 -3.58 -0.57 5.76
C THR A 41 -2.24 -0.05 5.28
N SER A 42 -2.12 0.39 4.02
CA SER A 42 -0.90 1.01 3.50
C SER A 42 -0.51 2.27 4.28
N LEU A 43 -1.49 3.14 4.60
CA LEU A 43 -1.25 4.34 5.42
C LEU A 43 -0.84 3.98 6.86
N MET A 44 -1.52 3.01 7.48
CA MET A 44 -1.14 2.51 8.82
C MET A 44 0.27 1.90 8.83
N LEU A 45 0.64 1.18 7.77
CA LEU A 45 1.96 0.58 7.64
C LEU A 45 3.04 1.64 7.46
N SER A 46 2.76 2.73 6.72
CA SER A 46 3.68 3.86 6.60
C SER A 46 3.94 4.54 7.96
N LEU A 47 2.90 4.71 8.79
CA LEU A 47 3.05 5.25 10.14
C LEU A 47 3.90 4.33 11.03
N LEU A 48 3.63 3.02 10.99
CA LEU A 48 4.41 2.03 11.74
C LEU A 48 5.86 1.97 11.26
N GLY A 49 6.10 2.03 9.94
CA GLY A 49 7.44 2.04 9.35
C GLY A 49 8.25 3.27 9.79
N GLY A 50 7.64 4.45 9.82
CA GLY A 50 8.26 5.66 10.35
C GLY A 50 8.65 5.52 11.81
N PHE A 51 7.74 5.04 12.66
CA PHE A 51 8.00 4.81 14.08
C PHE A 51 9.16 3.83 14.35
N ILE A 52 9.20 2.73 13.60
CA ILE A 52 10.27 1.71 13.70
C ILE A 52 11.61 2.30 13.25
N CYS A 53 11.61 3.09 12.17
CA CYS A 53 12.81 3.74 11.66
C CYS A 53 13.41 4.72 12.67
N ASP A 54 12.57 5.47 13.38
CA ASP A 54 13.03 6.46 14.35
C ASP A 54 13.47 5.83 15.68
N SER A 55 12.87 4.70 16.08
CA SER A 55 13.07 4.13 17.42
C SER A 55 14.08 2.96 17.48
N PHE A 56 14.23 2.17 16.41
CA PHE A 56 14.91 0.86 16.51
C PHE A 56 15.98 0.55 15.45
N LEU A 57 15.86 1.08 14.22
CA LEU A 57 16.73 0.67 13.12
C LEU A 57 17.65 1.80 12.68
N ASN A 58 18.97 1.58 12.73
CA ASN A 58 19.93 2.40 11.99
C ASN A 58 19.50 2.41 10.51
N ARG A 59 19.42 3.60 9.89
CA ARG A 59 18.89 3.89 8.53
C ARG A 59 19.23 2.86 7.43
N PHE A 60 20.38 2.19 7.52
CA PHE A 60 20.81 1.14 6.59
C PHE A 60 19.92 -0.12 6.64
N TRP A 61 19.56 -0.60 7.84
CA TRP A 61 18.79 -1.83 8.02
C TRP A 61 17.33 -1.65 7.61
N THR A 62 16.73 -0.48 7.83
CA THR A 62 15.35 -0.17 7.41
C THR A 62 15.20 -0.20 5.88
N ILE A 63 16.17 0.34 5.15
CA ILE A 63 16.14 0.35 3.67
C ILE A 63 16.24 -1.07 3.13
N ILE A 64 17.10 -1.91 3.71
CA ILE A 64 17.26 -3.30 3.27
C ILE A 64 16.01 -4.12 3.57
N THR A 65 15.43 -4.00 4.77
CA THR A 65 14.24 -4.80 5.12
C THR A 65 13.01 -4.38 4.33
N PHE A 66 12.72 -3.07 4.19
CA PHE A 66 11.61 -2.60 3.37
C PHE A 66 11.82 -2.90 1.88
N GLY A 67 13.05 -2.74 1.37
CA GLY A 67 13.36 -3.06 -0.02
C GLY A 67 13.20 -4.55 -0.35
N ILE A 68 13.55 -5.45 0.57
CA ILE A 68 13.29 -6.90 0.40
C ILE A 68 11.79 -7.20 0.43
N ILE A 69 11.04 -6.55 1.32
CA ILE A 69 9.58 -6.74 1.42
C ILE A 69 8.85 -6.21 0.17
N GLU A 70 9.30 -5.10 -0.41
CA GLU A 70 8.71 -4.53 -1.62
C GLU A 70 8.99 -5.37 -2.88
N LEU A 71 10.16 -6.00 -2.96
CA LEU A 71 10.56 -6.85 -4.09
C LEU A 71 9.93 -8.25 -4.08
N LEU A 72 9.41 -8.70 -2.93
CA LEU A 72 8.78 -10.00 -2.75
C LEU A 72 7.29 -9.97 -3.10
#